data_AF-A0A2H6NHJ4-F1
#
_entry.id   AF-A0A2H6NHJ4-F1
#
_cell.length_a   1.000
_cell.length_b   1.000
_cell.length_c   1.000
_cell.angle_alpha   90.00
_cell.angle_beta   90.00
_cell.angle_gamma   90.00
#
_symmetry.space_group_name_H-M   'P 1'
#
loop_
_entity.id
_entity.type
_entity.pdbx_description
1 polymer ?
#
loop_
_entity_poly.entity_id
_entity_poly.type
_entity_poly.pdbx_seq_one_letter_code
_entity_poly.pdbx_strand_id
1 'polypeptide(L)'
;SKDRKREKISFVCQIVRVGRMEQRENNTRKLTSGLRRPFGVAVMDITDIINGKVDDEDKQHFIPFQPVAGENDFLQTVINKVIAAKEVNHKGQGLWVTLKLLPGDIHQIRKEFPHLVDRTTAVARKMGFPEIIMPGDVRNDIYVTLVQGDFDKGSKTTAKNMEVTVSVYDEDGKKLENVIFPGAGDEALS
;
A
#
# COMPACT_ATOMS: atom_id res chain seq x y z
N SER A 1 16.76 13.74 9.28
CA SER A 1 16.58 12.42 8.65
C SER A 1 17.29 12.38 7.30
N LYS A 2 18.07 11.34 6.99
CA LYS A 2 18.72 11.13 5.67
C LYS A 2 17.69 11.05 4.53
N ASP A 3 16.42 10.73 4.83
CA ASP A 3 15.36 10.66 3.84
C ASP A 3 15.01 12.01 3.21
N ARG A 4 15.20 13.14 3.94
CA ARG A 4 15.07 14.49 3.37
C ARG A 4 16.16 14.87 2.36
N LYS A 5 17.24 14.07 2.27
CA LYS A 5 18.31 14.26 1.28
C LYS A 5 18.10 13.41 0.02
N ARG A 6 17.00 12.65 -0.08
CA ARG A 6 16.69 11.89 -1.28
C ARG A 6 16.37 12.87 -2.41
N GLU A 7 16.97 12.61 -3.56
CA GLU A 7 16.84 13.45 -4.76
C GLU A 7 15.41 13.54 -5.29
N LYS A 8 14.60 12.48 -5.03
CA LYS A 8 13.21 12.40 -5.46
C LYS A 8 12.37 11.63 -4.45
N ILE A 9 11.23 12.19 -4.08
CA ILE A 9 10.22 11.56 -3.21
C ILE A 9 8.87 11.62 -3.91
N SER A 10 8.24 10.47 -4.07
CA SER A 10 6.93 10.35 -4.71
C SER A 10 5.90 9.78 -3.75
N PHE A 11 4.71 10.37 -3.76
CA PHE A 11 3.52 9.82 -3.14
C PHE A 11 2.88 8.83 -4.10
N VAL A 12 2.67 7.59 -3.65
CA VAL A 12 2.13 6.51 -4.48
C VAL A 12 0.87 5.95 -3.83
N CYS A 13 -0.25 6.00 -4.55
CA CYS A 13 -1.47 5.31 -4.19
C CYS A 13 -1.58 4.03 -5.02
N GLN A 14 -1.52 2.88 -4.37
CA GLN A 14 -1.85 1.60 -4.99
C GLN A 14 -3.31 1.30 -4.74
N ILE A 15 -4.09 1.23 -5.81
CA ILE A 15 -5.52 0.93 -5.72
C ILE A 15 -5.70 -0.56 -5.98
N VAL A 16 -6.22 -1.24 -4.97
CA VAL A 16 -6.48 -2.67 -4.99
C VAL A 16 -7.98 -2.88 -4.83
N ARG A 17 -8.60 -3.56 -5.79
CA ARG A 17 -10.02 -3.92 -5.69
C ARG A 17 -10.14 -5.22 -4.91
N VAL A 18 -10.94 -5.20 -3.85
CA VAL A 18 -11.30 -6.39 -3.05
C VAL A 18 -12.69 -6.84 -3.47
N GLY A 19 -12.88 -8.11 -3.83
CA GLY A 19 -14.21 -8.61 -4.16
C GLY A 19 -14.24 -9.94 -4.90
N ARG A 20 -15.45 -10.35 -5.30
CA ARG A 20 -15.68 -11.59 -6.05
C ARG A 20 -15.06 -11.48 -7.45
N MET A 21 -14.40 -12.54 -7.91
CA MET A 21 -14.19 -12.72 -9.35
C MET A 21 -15.56 -12.86 -10.01
N GLU A 22 -15.80 -12.15 -11.12
CA GLU A 22 -16.96 -12.46 -11.97
C GLU A 22 -16.78 -13.90 -12.47
N GLN A 23 -17.64 -14.81 -12.01
CA GLN A 23 -17.75 -16.14 -12.58
C GLN A 23 -18.32 -15.99 -13.98
N ARG A 24 -17.48 -16.17 -15.00
CA ARG A 24 -18.00 -16.73 -16.26
C ARG A 24 -18.41 -18.18 -15.97
N GLU A 25 -19.71 -18.30 -15.69
CA GLU A 25 -20.55 -19.50 -15.68
C GLU A 25 -20.42 -20.54 -14.54
N ASN A 26 -21.59 -20.77 -13.93
CA ASN A 26 -22.15 -22.02 -13.40
C ASN A 26 -21.69 -22.59 -12.03
N ASN A 27 -22.47 -22.19 -11.03
CA ASN A 27 -23.13 -23.06 -10.04
C ASN A 27 -22.27 -23.85 -9.02
N THR A 28 -21.21 -23.24 -8.49
CA THR A 28 -20.62 -23.64 -7.20
C THR A 28 -20.68 -22.48 -6.22
N ARG A 29 -21.57 -22.62 -5.22
CA ARG A 29 -21.78 -21.65 -4.14
C ARG A 29 -20.52 -21.58 -3.26
N LYS A 30 -20.00 -20.35 -3.09
CA LYS A 30 -18.95 -19.90 -2.15
C LYS A 30 -17.54 -20.41 -2.46
N LEU A 31 -16.63 -19.61 -3.05
CA LEU A 31 -15.18 -19.91 -2.98
C LEU A 31 -14.21 -18.74 -3.22
N THR A 32 -14.64 -17.49 -3.43
CA THR A 32 -13.69 -16.39 -3.74
C THR A 32 -14.05 -15.05 -3.08
N SER A 33 -14.30 -15.06 -1.77
CA SER A 33 -14.39 -13.82 -0.97
C SER A 33 -13.00 -13.38 -0.50
N GLY A 34 -12.68 -12.10 -0.60
CA GLY A 34 -11.41 -11.54 -0.11
C GLY A 34 -10.28 -11.48 -1.13
N LEU A 35 -10.52 -11.86 -2.40
CA LEU A 35 -9.51 -11.71 -3.45
C LEU A 35 -9.17 -10.24 -3.68
N ARG A 36 -7.87 -9.95 -3.63
CA ARG A 36 -7.28 -8.63 -3.88
C ARG A 36 -6.69 -8.61 -5.28
N ARG A 37 -7.19 -7.73 -6.15
CA ARG A 37 -6.63 -7.54 -7.50
C ARG A 37 -6.08 -6.13 -7.68
N PRO A 38 -4.91 -5.97 -8.33
CA PRO A 38 -4.45 -4.66 -8.80
C PRO A 38 -5.55 -3.99 -9.62
N PHE A 39 -5.92 -2.77 -9.26
CA PHE A 39 -6.89 -1.99 -10.04
C PHE A 39 -6.19 -0.86 -10.79
N GLY A 40 -5.26 -0.18 -10.13
CA GLY A 40 -4.45 0.86 -10.73
C GLY A 40 -3.55 1.55 -9.73
N VAL A 41 -2.86 2.57 -10.21
CA VAL A 41 -1.87 3.32 -9.47
C VAL A 41 -2.09 4.81 -9.72
N ALA A 42 -1.92 5.62 -8.69
CA ALA A 42 -1.80 7.07 -8.82
C ALA A 42 -0.44 7.48 -8.22
N VAL A 43 0.33 8.33 -8.90
CA VAL A 43 1.64 8.79 -8.42
C VAL A 43 1.74 10.30 -8.55
N MET A 44 2.27 10.95 -7.51
CA MET A 44 2.57 12.37 -7.49
C MET A 44 3.98 12.61 -6.96
N ASP A 45 4.72 13.54 -7.57
CA ASP A 45 5.99 14.00 -7.02
C ASP A 45 5.71 14.99 -5.87
N ILE A 46 6.27 14.71 -4.69
CA ILE A 46 6.09 15.54 -3.49
C ILE A 46 7.42 16.07 -2.96
N THR A 47 8.48 15.98 -3.77
CA THR A 47 9.84 16.39 -3.38
C THR A 47 9.88 17.85 -2.93
N ASP A 48 9.23 18.75 -3.67
CA ASP A 48 9.23 20.18 -3.35
C ASP A 48 8.37 20.52 -2.13
N ILE A 49 7.27 19.78 -1.90
CA ILE A 49 6.42 19.90 -0.72
C ILE A 49 7.19 19.48 0.53
N ILE A 50 7.88 18.33 0.50
CA ILE A 50 8.66 17.84 1.64
C ILE A 50 9.85 18.76 1.95
N ASN A 51 10.45 19.34 0.92
CA ASN A 51 11.56 20.28 1.07
C ASN A 51 11.11 21.69 1.51
N GLY A 52 9.79 21.94 1.63
CA GLY A 52 9.24 23.23 2.03
C GLY A 52 9.50 24.34 1.01
N LYS A 53 9.73 23.99 -0.26
CA LYS A 53 9.90 24.97 -1.35
C LYS A 53 8.57 25.52 -1.86
N VAL A 54 7.48 24.79 -1.63
CA VAL A 54 6.12 25.14 -2.03
C VAL A 54 5.26 25.11 -0.77
N ASP A 55 4.58 26.22 -0.50
CA ASP A 55 3.60 26.33 0.58
C ASP A 55 2.21 26.05 -0.01
N ASP A 56 1.72 24.82 0.16
CA ASP A 56 0.49 24.30 -0.47
C ASP A 56 -0.42 23.57 0.54
N GLU A 57 -0.33 23.91 1.84
CA GLU A 57 -0.91 23.14 2.95
C GLU A 57 -2.42 22.84 2.83
N ASP A 58 -3.19 23.70 2.16
CA ASP A 58 -4.64 23.57 2.01
C ASP A 58 -5.08 23.33 0.56
N LYS A 59 -4.13 23.19 -0.37
CA LYS A 59 -4.48 22.98 -1.77
C LYS A 59 -4.82 21.52 -2.03
N GLN A 60 -5.90 21.33 -2.78
CA GLN A 60 -6.25 20.01 -3.28
C GLN A 60 -5.39 19.68 -4.50
N HIS A 61 -4.67 18.58 -4.41
CA HIS A 61 -3.91 18.01 -5.52
C HIS A 61 -4.71 16.92 -6.19
N PHE A 62 -4.89 17.03 -7.50
CA PHE A 62 -5.46 15.96 -8.31
C PHE A 62 -4.35 15.03 -8.78
N ILE A 63 -4.39 13.77 -8.34
CA ILE A 63 -3.45 12.74 -8.75
C ILE A 63 -4.11 11.86 -9.81
N PRO A 64 -3.59 11.84 -11.05
CA PRO A 64 -4.19 11.08 -12.13
C PRO A 64 -4.15 9.58 -11.84
N PHE A 65 -5.27 8.91 -12.09
CA PHE A 65 -5.37 7.46 -11.93
C PHE A 65 -4.95 6.75 -13.22
N GLN A 66 -3.99 5.83 -13.10
CA GLN A 66 -3.58 4.92 -14.17
C GLN A 66 -4.12 3.52 -13.90
N PRO A 67 -5.10 3.01 -14.67
CA PRO A 67 -5.55 1.63 -14.53
C PRO A 67 -4.46 0.65 -14.93
N VAL A 68 -4.43 -0.51 -14.26
CA VAL A 68 -3.64 -1.67 -14.72
C VAL A 68 -4.40 -2.31 -15.89
N ALA A 69 -3.87 -2.16 -17.10
CA ALA A 69 -4.58 -2.52 -18.34
C ALA A 69 -4.41 -3.98 -18.79
N GLY A 70 -3.46 -4.73 -18.22
CA GLY A 70 -3.16 -6.11 -18.63
C GLY A 70 -3.03 -7.08 -17.45
N GLU A 71 -3.40 -8.35 -17.67
CA GLU A 71 -3.26 -9.43 -16.68
C GLU A 71 -1.80 -9.70 -16.27
N ASN A 72 -0.83 -9.25 -17.07
CA ASN A 72 0.60 -9.40 -16.83
C ASN A 72 1.30 -8.12 -16.32
N ASP A 73 0.60 -7.00 -16.19
CA ASP A 73 1.19 -5.75 -15.70
C ASP A 73 1.08 -5.70 -14.16
N PHE A 74 2.22 -5.73 -13.47
CA PHE A 74 2.28 -5.59 -12.02
C PHE A 74 2.18 -4.11 -11.60
N LEU A 75 1.67 -3.85 -10.39
CA LEU A 75 1.59 -2.49 -9.82
C LEU A 75 2.95 -1.77 -9.88
N GLN A 76 4.06 -2.47 -9.56
CA GLN A 76 5.41 -1.91 -9.60
C GLN A 76 5.81 -1.43 -11.00
N THR A 77 5.49 -2.21 -12.03
CA THR A 77 5.77 -1.82 -13.43
C THR A 77 5.00 -0.57 -13.81
N VAL A 78 3.72 -0.48 -13.43
CA VAL A 78 2.88 0.69 -13.70
C VAL A 78 3.37 1.92 -12.92
N ILE A 79 3.76 1.76 -11.65
CA ILE A 79 4.38 2.84 -10.85
C ILE A 79 5.58 3.42 -11.59
N ASN A 80 6.52 2.57 -12.02
CA ASN A 80 7.72 3.03 -12.72
C ASN A 80 7.41 3.71 -14.05
N LYS A 81 6.43 3.19 -14.82
CA LYS A 81 5.95 3.82 -16.06
C LYS A 81 5.37 5.22 -15.79
N VAL A 82 4.53 5.39 -14.77
CA VAL A 82 3.94 6.69 -14.42
C VAL A 82 5.01 7.68 -13.96
N ILE A 83 5.96 7.23 -13.13
CA ILE A 83 7.07 8.07 -12.66
C ILE A 83 7.93 8.56 -13.83
N ALA A 84 8.13 7.72 -14.86
CA ALA A 84 8.90 8.06 -16.05
C ALA A 84 8.12 8.95 -17.04
N ALA A 85 6.82 8.69 -17.21
CA ALA A 85 5.97 9.38 -18.19
C ALA A 85 5.68 10.85 -17.85
N LYS A 86 5.79 11.25 -16.57
CA LYS A 86 5.47 12.58 -16.00
C LYS A 86 4.02 13.06 -16.18
N GLU A 87 3.36 12.74 -17.28
CA GLU A 87 1.95 12.99 -17.54
C GLU A 87 1.23 11.71 -17.96
N VAL A 88 0.01 11.55 -17.48
CA VAL A 88 -0.82 10.38 -17.72
C VAL A 88 -2.18 10.84 -18.25
N ASN A 89 -2.64 10.26 -19.36
CA ASN A 89 -3.98 10.55 -19.86
C ASN A 89 -5.03 9.84 -19.00
N HIS A 90 -5.60 10.59 -18.05
CA HIS A 90 -6.43 10.03 -16.98
C HIS A 90 -7.94 10.20 -17.23
N LYS A 91 -8.38 10.82 -18.34
CA LYS A 91 -9.80 11.04 -18.69
C LYS A 91 -10.67 11.56 -17.52
N GLY A 92 -10.10 12.38 -16.64
CA GLY A 92 -10.76 12.90 -15.44
C GLY A 92 -10.84 11.95 -14.23
N GLN A 93 -10.33 10.72 -14.32
CA GLN A 93 -10.26 9.77 -13.20
C GLN A 93 -8.99 10.03 -12.37
N GLY A 94 -9.13 10.14 -11.05
CA GLY A 94 -8.00 10.43 -10.16
C GLY A 94 -8.43 10.53 -8.71
N LEU A 95 -7.46 10.84 -7.86
CA LEU A 95 -7.63 11.04 -6.43
C LEU A 95 -7.41 12.51 -6.11
N TRP A 96 -8.30 13.09 -5.31
CA TRP A 96 -8.07 14.39 -4.69
C TRP A 96 -7.45 14.17 -3.32
N VAL A 97 -6.26 14.74 -3.10
CA VAL A 97 -5.56 14.64 -1.82
C VAL A 97 -5.09 16.01 -1.36
N THR A 98 -5.01 16.20 -0.05
CA THR A 98 -4.38 17.35 0.59
C THR A 98 -3.23 16.82 1.43
N LEU A 99 -2.09 17.51 1.40
CA LEU A 99 -0.86 17.10 2.08
C LEU A 99 -0.45 18.18 3.07
N LYS A 100 -0.28 17.81 4.33
CA LYS A 100 0.17 18.73 5.38
C LYS A 100 1.38 18.16 6.12
N LEU A 101 2.44 18.95 6.22
CA LEU A 101 3.65 18.58 6.93
C LEU A 101 3.55 19.00 8.40
N LEU A 102 3.41 18.05 9.31
CA LEU A 102 3.33 18.32 10.75
C LEU A 102 4.67 18.00 11.43
N PRO A 103 5.34 18.98 12.06
CA PRO A 103 6.56 18.73 12.82
C PRO A 103 6.23 18.11 14.18
N GLY A 104 7.09 17.22 14.66
CA GLY A 104 6.96 16.57 15.97
C GLY A 104 6.71 15.07 15.88
N ASP A 105 6.58 14.43 17.04
CA ASP A 105 6.16 13.03 17.14
C ASP A 105 4.63 12.90 17.15
N ILE A 106 4.12 11.67 17.04
CA ILE A 106 2.68 11.41 16.98
C ILE A 106 1.92 11.87 18.23
N HIS A 107 2.55 11.86 19.41
CA HIS A 107 1.92 12.28 20.66
C HIS A 107 1.81 13.81 20.72
N GLN A 108 2.88 14.50 20.33
CA GLN A 108 2.91 15.95 20.22
C GLN A 108 1.89 16.43 19.17
N ILE A 109 1.89 15.83 17.99
CA ILE A 109 0.97 16.20 16.90
C ILE A 109 -0.49 16.00 17.32
N ARG A 110 -0.82 14.91 18.01
CA ARG A 110 -2.18 14.67 18.52
C ARG A 110 -2.63 15.70 19.56
N LYS A 111 -1.69 16.27 20.32
CA LYS A 111 -1.97 17.30 21.33
C LYS A 111 -2.09 18.69 20.71
N GLU A 112 -1.22 19.02 19.76
CA GLU A 112 -1.17 20.33 19.10
C GLU A 112 -2.19 20.47 17.98
N PHE A 113 -2.52 19.37 17.28
CA PHE A 113 -3.43 19.34 16.14
C PHE A 113 -4.54 18.29 16.28
N PRO A 114 -5.36 18.32 17.35
CA PRO A 114 -6.39 17.31 17.61
C PRO A 114 -7.51 17.27 16.56
N HIS A 115 -7.68 18.35 15.79
CA HIS A 115 -8.65 18.44 14.70
C HIS A 115 -8.16 17.79 13.40
N LEU A 116 -6.84 17.56 13.27
CA LEU A 116 -6.24 16.91 12.09
C LEU A 116 -5.91 15.45 12.35
N VAL A 117 -5.47 15.11 13.56
CA VAL A 117 -5.05 13.77 13.93
C VAL A 117 -5.81 13.33 15.17
N ASP A 118 -6.80 12.46 14.95
CA ASP A 118 -7.61 11.87 16.01
C ASP A 118 -7.09 10.45 16.37
N ARG A 119 -7.89 9.72 17.15
CA ARG A 119 -7.58 8.32 17.50
C ARG A 119 -7.88 7.33 16.36
N THR A 120 -8.72 7.69 15.40
CA THR A 120 -9.12 6.83 14.28
C THR A 120 -8.16 6.95 13.08
N THR A 121 -7.34 8.00 13.08
CA THR A 121 -6.33 8.26 12.06
C THR A 121 -5.34 7.09 12.00
N ALA A 122 -5.30 6.41 10.86
CA ALA A 122 -4.37 5.33 10.60
C ALA A 122 -2.93 5.86 10.59
N VAL A 123 -2.05 5.25 11.38
CA VAL A 123 -0.64 5.64 11.46
C VAL A 123 0.21 4.59 10.76
N ALA A 124 0.71 4.94 9.57
CA ALA A 124 1.64 4.10 8.83
C ALA A 124 3.08 4.35 9.31
N ARG A 125 3.74 3.29 9.79
CA ARG A 125 5.18 3.32 10.06
C ARG A 125 5.96 3.16 8.75
N LYS A 126 7.18 3.70 8.71
CA LYS A 126 8.12 3.47 7.60
C LYS A 126 8.24 1.96 7.36
N MET A 127 8.14 1.52 6.11
CA MET A 127 8.34 0.11 5.77
C MET A 127 9.77 -0.31 6.11
N GLY A 128 9.90 -1.40 6.86
CA GLY A 128 11.16 -1.86 7.41
C GLY A 128 11.48 -1.19 8.75
N PHE A 129 12.64 -1.54 9.29
CA PHE A 129 12.98 -1.05 10.62
C PHE A 129 13.67 0.32 10.59
N PRO A 130 13.30 1.24 11.50
CA PRO A 130 14.10 2.45 11.71
C PRO A 130 15.50 2.07 12.21
N GLU A 131 16.51 2.85 11.78
CA GLU A 131 17.91 2.67 12.20
C GLU A 131 18.07 2.89 13.73
N ILE A 132 17.19 3.70 14.33
CA ILE A 132 17.19 4.03 15.76
C ILE A 132 15.86 3.59 16.36
N ILE A 133 15.93 2.93 17.51
CA ILE A 133 14.76 2.58 18.33
C ILE A 133 14.70 3.61 19.46
N MET A 134 13.56 4.29 19.59
CA MET A 134 13.38 5.24 20.69
C MET A 134 13.19 4.48 22.01
N PRO A 135 13.72 5.00 23.14
CA PRO A 135 13.44 4.41 24.45
C PRO A 135 11.92 4.32 24.69
N GLY A 136 11.43 3.12 25.00
CA GLY A 136 9.99 2.84 25.19
C GLY A 136 9.29 2.21 23.99
N ASP A 137 9.89 2.20 22.80
CA ASP A 137 9.35 1.49 21.65
C ASP A 137 9.77 0.01 21.68
N VAL A 138 8.79 -0.90 21.77
CA VAL A 138 9.02 -2.34 21.70
C VAL A 138 9.08 -2.78 20.24
N ARG A 139 10.17 -3.44 19.85
CA ARG A 139 10.43 -3.88 18.47
C ARG A 139 10.30 -5.39 18.34
N ASN A 140 9.05 -5.86 18.33
CA ASN A 140 8.72 -7.28 18.11
C ASN A 140 8.04 -7.52 16.75
N ASP A 141 8.04 -6.52 15.87
CA ASP A 141 7.43 -6.64 14.54
C ASP A 141 8.33 -7.45 13.60
N ILE A 142 7.72 -8.36 12.83
CA ILE A 142 8.41 -9.12 11.77
C ILE A 142 7.83 -8.68 10.43
N TYR A 143 8.68 -8.14 9.54
CA TYR A 143 8.28 -7.80 8.18
C TYR A 143 8.54 -8.98 7.25
N VAL A 144 7.48 -9.57 6.70
CA VAL A 144 7.54 -10.67 5.73
C VAL A 144 7.12 -10.15 4.36
N THR A 145 8.00 -10.31 3.37
CA THR A 145 7.71 -9.96 1.98
C THR A 145 7.75 -11.21 1.11
N LEU A 146 6.62 -11.57 0.52
CA LEU A 146 6.57 -12.58 -0.53
C LEU A 146 7.02 -11.94 -1.85
N VAL A 147 8.14 -12.40 -2.40
CA VAL A 147 8.77 -11.79 -3.58
C VAL A 147 8.22 -12.41 -4.87
N GLN A 148 8.42 -13.72 -5.05
CA GLN A 148 7.98 -14.46 -6.22
C GLN A 148 7.82 -15.94 -5.87
N GLY A 149 6.99 -16.64 -6.64
CA GLY A 149 6.91 -18.10 -6.63
C GLY A 149 7.11 -18.61 -8.05
N ASP A 150 7.98 -19.60 -8.21
CA ASP A 150 8.17 -20.30 -9.48
C ASP A 150 7.36 -21.59 -9.45
N PHE A 151 6.49 -21.75 -10.45
CA PHE A 151 5.54 -22.86 -10.51
C PHE A 151 5.60 -23.52 -11.87
N ASP A 152 5.85 -24.82 -11.87
CA ASP A 152 5.91 -25.58 -13.11
C ASP A 152 4.53 -25.64 -13.80
N LYS A 153 4.54 -25.35 -15.10
CA LYS A 153 3.36 -25.40 -15.97
C LYS A 153 2.99 -26.84 -16.32
N GLY A 154 3.91 -27.79 -16.13
CA GLY A 154 3.74 -29.18 -16.52
C GLY A 154 3.36 -29.30 -18.00
N SER A 155 2.36 -30.12 -18.33
CA SER A 155 1.92 -30.36 -19.71
C SER A 155 0.93 -29.31 -20.28
N LYS A 156 0.58 -28.25 -19.53
CA LYS A 156 -0.41 -27.26 -19.99
C LYS A 156 0.28 -26.07 -20.67
N THR A 157 -0.33 -25.57 -21.75
CA THR A 157 0.15 -24.38 -22.49
C THR A 157 -0.12 -23.06 -21.74
N THR A 158 -1.13 -23.02 -20.87
CA THR A 158 -1.53 -21.85 -20.10
C THR A 158 -0.99 -21.89 -18.66
N ALA A 159 -0.62 -20.72 -18.13
CA ALA A 159 -0.21 -20.57 -16.74
C ALA A 159 -1.38 -20.84 -15.78
N LYS A 160 -1.09 -21.35 -14.58
CA LYS A 160 -2.09 -21.54 -13.52
C LYS A 160 -2.22 -20.26 -12.69
N ASN A 161 -3.45 -19.91 -12.31
CA ASN A 161 -3.69 -18.89 -11.30
C ASN A 161 -3.27 -19.45 -9.94
N MET A 162 -2.39 -18.75 -9.25
CA MET A 162 -1.83 -19.19 -7.97
C MET A 162 -2.37 -18.31 -6.84
N GLU A 163 -2.80 -18.96 -5.77
CA GLU A 163 -3.18 -18.31 -4.52
C GLU A 163 -2.13 -18.66 -3.45
N VAL A 164 -1.72 -17.66 -2.67
CA VAL A 164 -0.80 -17.85 -1.55
C VAL A 164 -1.51 -17.44 -0.27
N THR A 165 -1.60 -18.37 0.67
CA THR A 165 -2.14 -18.13 2.01
C THR A 165 -0.99 -18.11 3.00
N VAL A 166 -0.89 -17.04 3.79
CA VAL A 166 0.08 -16.92 4.89
C VAL A 166 -0.67 -17.09 6.20
N SER A 167 -0.14 -17.90 7.11
CA SER A 167 -0.72 -18.15 8.43
C SER A 167 0.41 -18.37 9.44
N VAL A 168 0.18 -17.97 10.69
CA VAL A 168 1.14 -18.17 11.78
C VAL A 168 0.61 -19.29 12.67
N TYR A 169 1.50 -20.21 13.05
CA TYR A 169 1.19 -21.35 13.92
C TYR A 169 2.16 -21.36 15.11
N ASP A 170 1.69 -21.86 16.25
CA ASP A 170 2.54 -22.17 17.39
C ASP A 170 3.22 -23.55 17.24
N GLU A 171 4.00 -23.94 18.25
CA GLU A 171 4.72 -25.21 18.30
C GLU A 171 3.79 -26.45 18.33
N ASP A 172 2.56 -26.29 18.79
CA ASP A 172 1.53 -27.33 18.84
C ASP A 172 0.71 -27.41 17.53
N GLY A 173 1.02 -26.56 16.54
CA GLY A 173 0.31 -26.51 15.25
C GLY A 173 -1.04 -25.80 15.33
N LYS A 174 -1.31 -25.02 16.37
CA LYS A 174 -2.51 -24.19 16.48
C LYS A 174 -2.28 -22.85 15.77
N LYS A 175 -3.27 -22.46 14.97
CA LYS A 175 -3.27 -21.19 14.23
C LYS A 175 -3.40 -20.02 15.20
N LEU A 176 -2.51 -19.05 15.07
CA LEU A 176 -2.57 -17.78 15.79
C LEU A 176 -3.37 -16.78 14.94
N GLU A 177 -4.50 -16.32 15.48
CA GLU A 177 -5.35 -15.33 14.81
C GLU A 177 -4.91 -13.90 15.16
N ASN A 178 -5.19 -12.97 14.25
CA ASN A 178 -4.99 -11.53 14.45
C ASN A 178 -3.53 -11.12 14.66
N VAL A 179 -2.60 -11.83 14.02
CA VAL A 179 -1.15 -11.57 14.13
C VAL A 179 -0.51 -11.10 12.82
N ILE A 180 -1.22 -11.17 11.70
CA ILE A 180 -0.72 -10.71 10.40
C ILE A 180 -1.38 -9.37 10.05
N PHE A 181 -0.58 -8.33 9.88
CA PHE A 181 -1.04 -6.98 9.53
C PHE A 181 -0.49 -6.61 8.13
N PRO A 182 -1.34 -6.56 7.08
CA PRO A 182 -0.89 -6.28 5.71
C PRO A 182 -0.54 -4.80 5.47
N GLY A 183 -0.98 -3.90 6.37
CA GLY A 183 -0.78 -2.47 6.27
C GLY A 183 -1.31 -1.75 7.51
N ALA A 184 -1.08 -0.44 7.58
CA ALA A 184 -1.65 0.38 8.64
C ALA A 184 -3.11 0.72 8.35
N GLY A 185 -3.97 0.60 9.37
CA GLY A 185 -5.41 0.84 9.25
C GLY A 185 -6.22 -0.35 8.73
N ASP A 186 -5.56 -1.44 8.30
CA ASP A 186 -6.23 -2.70 8.02
C ASP A 186 -6.42 -3.51 9.30
N GLU A 187 -7.53 -4.26 9.39
CA GLU A 187 -7.75 -5.22 10.47
C GLU A 187 -6.73 -6.36 10.39
N ALA A 188 -6.40 -6.92 11.55
CA ALA A 188 -5.52 -8.08 11.63
C ALA A 188 -6.15 -9.27 10.90
N LEU A 189 -5.35 -9.97 10.10
CA LEU A 189 -5.81 -11.19 9.43
C LEU A 189 -5.78 -12.37 10.41
N SER A 190 -6.79 -13.25 10.33
CA SER A 190 -6.84 -14.56 10.99
C SER A 190 -5.88 -15.52 10.31
#